data_AF-A0A7K9WFD5-F1
#
_entry.id   AF-A0A7K9WFD5-F1
#
_cell.length_a   1.000
_cell.length_b   1.000
_cell.length_c   1.000
_cell.angle_alpha   90.00
_cell.angle_beta   90.00
_cell.angle_gamma   90.00
#
_symmetry.space_group_name_H-M   'P 1'
#
loop_
_entity.id
_entity.type
_entity.pdbx_description
1 polymer ?
#
loop_
_entity_poly.entity_id
_entity_poly.type
_entity_poly.pdbx_seq_one_letter_code
_entity_poly.pdbx_strand_id
1 'polypeptide(L)' 'SFMLSCHFLCSSFPQLSEKYGPVFTIHLGPQKIVVLYGYDVVKEALVDQGEEFSGRGILPLIKKLFRGTGMSLV' A
#
# COMPACT_ATOMS: atom_id res chain seq x y z
N SER A 1 -5.79 5.72 17.98
CA SER A 1 -4.35 5.62 17.67
C SER A 1 -4.03 5.11 16.26
N PHE A 2 -4.46 3.91 15.82
CA PHE A 2 -4.06 3.34 14.52
C PHE A 2 -4.45 4.16 13.27
N MET A 3 -5.58 4.88 13.32
CA MET A 3 -6.07 5.72 12.22
C MET A 3 -5.20 6.96 11.97
N LEU A 4 -4.58 7.51 13.02
CA LEU A 4 -3.68 8.67 12.92
C LEU A 4 -2.37 8.29 12.23
N SER A 5 -1.90 7.05 12.44
CA SER A 5 -0.68 6.53 11.83
C SER A 5 -0.78 6.40 10.31
N CYS A 6 -1.93 6.00 9.76
CA CYS A 6 -2.09 5.84 8.31
C CYS A 6 -2.06 7.18 7.56
N HIS A 7 -2.70 8.22 8.13
CA HIS A 7 -2.72 9.55 7.55
C HIS A 7 -1.30 10.13 7.46
N PHE A 8 -0.50 9.93 8.51
CA PHE A 8 0.90 10.35 8.55
C PHE A 8 1.82 9.52 7.64
N LEU A 9 1.49 8.24 7.45
CA LEU A 9 2.23 7.34 6.55
C LEU A 9 2.08 7.76 5.08
N CYS A 10 0.85 8.00 4.61
CA CYS A 10 0.65 8.43 3.23
C CYS A 10 1.39 9.73 2.89
N SER A 11 1.46 10.68 3.83
CA SER A 11 2.22 11.93 3.64
C SER A 11 3.74 11.74 3.58
N SER A 12 4.29 10.65 4.11
CA SER A 12 5.74 10.38 4.12
C SER A 12 6.21 9.45 3.01
N PHE A 13 5.29 8.82 2.25
CA PHE A 13 5.63 7.95 1.12
C PHE A 13 6.45 8.64 0.01
N PRO A 14 6.20 9.91 -0.36
CA PRO A 14 7.05 10.58 -1.35
C PRO A 14 8.52 10.63 -0.91
N GLN A 15 8.79 11.06 0.33
CA GLN A 15 10.14 11.16 0.89
C GLN A 15 10.81 9.79 1.04
N LEU A 16 10.04 8.76 1.40
CA LEU A 16 10.54 7.38 1.46
C LEU A 16 10.86 6.84 0.07
N SER A 17 10.07 7.18 -0.94
CA SER A 17 10.31 6.76 -2.33
C SER A 17 11.57 7.39 -2.91
N GLU A 18 11.86 8.65 -2.56
CA GLU A 18 13.11 9.32 -2.97
C GLU A 18 14.34 8.67 -2.32
N LYS A 19 14.20 8.20 -1.07
CA LYS A 19 15.31 7.62 -0.31
C LYS A 19 15.57 6.14 -0.61
N TYR A 20 14.51 5.35 -0.75
CA TYR A 20 14.59 3.89 -0.87
C TYR A 20 14.24 3.37 -2.27
N GLY A 21 13.76 4.25 -3.15
CA GLY A 21 13.28 3.89 -4.48
C GLY A 21 11.78 3.62 -4.52
N PRO A 22 11.24 3.32 -5.70
CA PRO A 22 9.80 3.20 -5.94
C PRO A 22 9.18 1.94 -5.31
N VAL A 23 10.00 0.99 -4.83
CA VAL A 23 9.57 -0.20 -4.09
C VAL A 23 10.28 -0.24 -2.76
N PHE A 24 9.54 -0.16 -1.66
CA PHE A 24 10.12 -0.22 -0.33
C PHE A 24 9.20 -0.95 0.64
N THR A 25 9.77 -1.37 1.78
CA THR A 25 9.03 -2.08 2.82
C THR A 25 8.99 -1.28 4.10
N ILE A 26 7.79 -1.14 4.68
CA ILE A 26 7.58 -0.53 5.99
C ILE A 26 7.11 -1.59 7.00
N HIS A 27 7.44 -1.35 8.27
CA HIS A 27 6.97 -2.17 9.38
C HIS A 27 5.93 -1.38 10.17
N LEU A 28 4.70 -1.87 10.18
CA LEU A 28 3.59 -1.30 10.93
C LEU A 28 3.29 -2.20 12.14
N GLY A 29 4.05 -1.98 13.22
CA GLY A 29 4.05 -2.90 14.36
C GLY A 29 4.55 -4.29 13.91
N PRO A 30 3.78 -5.37 14.13
CA PRO A 30 4.17 -6.71 13.70
C PRO A 30 3.93 -6.97 12.21
N GLN A 31 3.26 -6.07 11.49
CA GLN A 31 2.93 -6.26 10.08
C GLN A 31 4.01 -5.66 9.17
N LYS A 32 4.49 -6.47 8.22
CA LYS A 32 5.40 -6.04 7.16
C LYS A 32 4.58 -5.70 5.91
N ILE A 33 4.73 -4.49 5.39
CA ILE A 33 3.94 -3.98 4.26
C ILE A 33 4.90 -3.51 3.17
N VAL A 34 4.73 -4.04 1.96
CA VAL A 34 5.44 -3.57 0.76
C VAL A 34 4.62 -2.44 0.15
N VAL A 35 5.28 -1.31 -0.13
CA VAL A 35 4.71 -0.13 -0.76
C VAL A 35 5.30 -0.01 -2.16
N LEU A 36 4.42 0.08 -3.15
CA LEU A 36 4.74 0.39 -4.54
C LEU A 36 4.35 1.86 -4.78
N TYR A 37 5.31 2.68 -5.16
CA TYR A 37 5.13 4.12 -5.35
C TYR A 37 5.64 4.56 -6.72
N GLY A 38 4.75 5.14 -7.52
CA GLY A 38 5.04 5.59 -8.90
C GLY A 38 4.21 4.84 -9.94
N TYR A 39 3.92 5.50 -11.06
CA TYR A 39 3.01 4.97 -12.09
C TYR A 39 3.54 3.67 -12.71
N ASP A 40 4.81 3.65 -13.13
CA ASP A 40 5.38 2.50 -13.86
C ASP A 40 5.36 1.22 -13.03
N VAL A 41 5.78 1.31 -11.76
CA VAL A 41 5.82 0.17 -10.84
C VAL A 41 4.42 -0.30 -10.46
N VAL A 42 3.48 0.61 -10.26
CA VAL A 42 2.08 0.26 -9.97
C VAL A 42 1.42 -0.39 -11.19
N LYS A 43 1.71 0.11 -12.39
CA LYS A 43 1.22 -0.47 -13.65
C LYS A 43 1.79 -1.87 -13.84
N GLU A 44 3.09 -2.05 -13.68
CA GLU A 44 3.73 -3.36 -13.83
C GLU A 44 3.13 -4.37 -12.84
N ALA A 45 2.99 -4.00 -11.57
CA ALA A 45 2.45 -4.91 -10.55
C ALA A 45 0.96 -5.23 -10.76
N LEU A 46 0.11 -4.25 -11.06
CA LEU A 46 -1.34 -4.44 -11.11
C LEU A 46 -1.86 -4.85 -12.50
N VAL A 47 -1.13 -4.53 -13.56
CA VAL A 47 -1.55 -4.81 -14.95
C VAL A 47 -0.75 -5.98 -15.50
N ASP A 48 0.58 -5.85 -15.53
CA ASP A 48 1.44 -6.84 -16.19
C ASP A 48 1.60 -8.10 -15.33
N GLN A 49 1.60 -7.95 -14.00
CA GLN A 49 1.68 -9.04 -13.02
C GLN A 49 0.39 -9.18 -12.19
N GLY A 50 -0.73 -8.69 -12.72
CA GLY A 50 -2.00 -8.57 -11.98
C GLY A 50 -2.54 -9.88 -11.41
N GLU A 51 -2.20 -11.05 -11.98
CA GLU A 51 -2.59 -12.36 -11.43
C GLU A 51 -1.85 -12.66 -10.11
N GLU A 52 -0.55 -12.35 -10.04
CA GLU A 52 0.30 -12.56 -8.86
C GLU A 52 -0.03 -11.54 -7.74
N PHE A 53 -0.41 -10.32 -8.13
CA PHE A 53 -0.82 -9.24 -7.23
C PHE A 53 -2.34 -9.15 -7.02
N SER A 54 -3.12 -10.12 -7.50
CA SER A 54 -4.57 -10.18 -7.32
C SER A 54 -4.99 -10.44 -5.86
N GLY A 55 -4.04 -10.89 -5.03
CA GLY A 55 -4.24 -11.19 -3.62
C GLY A 55 -4.69 -9.96 -2.82
N ARG A 56 -5.92 -9.97 -2.31
CA ARG A 56 -6.40 -8.95 -1.38
C ARG A 56 -5.79 -9.19 0.00
N GLY A 57 -4.70 -8.49 0.30
CA GLY A 57 -4.18 -8.42 1.66
C GLY A 57 -5.26 -7.87 2.61
N ILE A 58 -5.77 -8.70 3.53
CA ILE A 58 -6.71 -8.27 4.57
C ILE A 58 -5.92 -7.46 5.60
N LEU A 59 -5.60 -6.22 5.24
CA LEU A 59 -5.09 -5.23 6.16
C LEU A 59 -6.30 -4.46 6.72
N PRO A 60 -6.55 -4.49 8.04
CA PRO A 60 -7.56 -3.64 8.67
C PRO A 60 -7.37 -2.15 8.33
N LEU A 61 -6.13 -1.78 7.98
CA LEU A 61 -5.72 -0.49 7.46
C LEU A 61 -6.38 -0.14 6.12
N ILE A 62 -6.37 -1.06 5.15
CA ILE A 62 -6.98 -0.89 3.82
C ILE A 62 -8.50 -0.67 3.98
N LYS A 63 -9.17 -1.49 4.79
CA LYS A 63 -10.62 -1.35 5.04
C LYS A 63 -11.04 0.02 5.61
N LYS A 64 -10.14 0.68 6.35
CA LYS A 64 -10.37 2.03 6.91
C LYS A 64 -9.88 3.17 6.02
N LEU A 65 -8.86 2.95 5.17
CA LEU A 65 -8.37 3.93 4.20
C LEU A 65 -9.35 4.04 3.01
N PHE A 66 -9.84 2.90 2.52
CA PHE A 66 -10.85 2.81 1.45
C PHE A 66 -12.28 2.91 1.99
N ARG A 67 -12.52 3.84 2.93
CA ARG A 67 -13.80 4.08 3.61
C ARG A 67 -14.86 4.69 2.67
N GLY A 68 -15.05 4.12 1.47
CA GLY A 68 -16.03 4.61 0.50
C GLY A 68 -15.87 4.13 -0.95
N THR A 69 -14.78 3.47 -1.34
CA THR A 69 -14.65 2.96 -2.71
C THR A 69 -14.76 1.44 -2.68
N GLY A 70 -15.96 0.95 -2.99
CA GLY A 70 -16.32 -0.45 -2.93
C GLY A 70 -15.36 -1.32 -3.73
N MET A 71 -14.84 -2.37 -3.08
CA MET A 71 -14.90 -3.77 -3.51
C MET A 71 -14.02 -4.57 -2.54
N SER A 72 -14.66 -5.09 -1.49
CA SER A 72 -14.20 -6.29 -0.80
C SER A 72 -14.63 -7.45 -1.69
N LEU A 73 -13.69 -8.11 -2.36
CA LEU A 73 -13.95 -9.41 -2.98
C LEU A 73 -13.08 -10.43 -2.26
N VAL A 74 -13.82 -11.35 -1.64
CA VAL A 74 -13.54 -12.65 -1.03
C VAL A 74 -12.12 -13.18 -1.11
#